data_AF-A0A815TJ34-F1
#
_entry.id   AF-A0A815TJ34-F1
#
_cell.length_a   1.000
_cell.length_b   1.000
_cell.length_c   1.000
_cell.angle_alpha   90.00
_cell.angle_beta   90.00
_cell.angle_gamma   90.00
#
_symmetry.space_group_name_H-M   'P 1'
#
loop_
_entity.id
_entity.type
_entity.pdbx_description
1 polymer ?
#
loop_
_entity_poly.entity_id
_entity_poly.type
_entity_poly.pdbx_seq_one_letter_code
_entity_poly.pdbx_strand_id
1 'polypeptide(L)'
;MSTLQSTSELAEEQKTCDRMAQLEIKSSLQLLREQEKMALQSIKKLNEEEMTHIDQWLFVLHKTYEELEYPSSHRVFQATTYFNDEQQLWYEQSKAEINNDWSCFCDRLKRHIQDRQKAQVHSQSMNHPLSNINEITSMENLIDAKFIKYSCIGDTKAWLLQTMNQFKQYGLCCLEQFQAIPFLLIDEAYLWYVEHIDLITSFELFSKLFLQQYSSTSSTKQNNTSVETIAPSITAPSFLSISHPQQTIADEIIKKPTYFRGSKDDVHD
;
A
#
# COMPACT_ATOMS: atom_id res chain seq x y z
N MET A 1 -2.73 -20.34 -52.92
CA MET A 1 -2.94 -19.11 -52.12
C MET A 1 -3.96 -19.38 -51.02
N SER A 2 -3.67 -20.23 -50.03
CA SER A 2 -4.66 -20.59 -48.98
C SER A 2 -4.08 -20.65 -47.56
N THR A 3 -2.81 -20.34 -47.36
CA THR A 3 -2.12 -20.45 -46.06
C THR A 3 -2.10 -19.15 -45.25
N LEU A 4 -2.45 -18.00 -45.84
CA LEU A 4 -2.40 -16.69 -45.17
C LEU A 4 -3.71 -16.27 -44.49
N GLN A 5 -4.84 -16.92 -44.79
CA GLN A 5 -6.13 -16.63 -44.14
C GLN A 5 -6.26 -17.31 -42.76
N SER A 6 -5.66 -18.51 -42.60
CA SER A 6 -5.80 -19.31 -41.38
C SER A 6 -5.04 -18.74 -40.17
N THR A 7 -3.97 -17.99 -40.37
CA THR A 7 -3.21 -17.35 -39.28
C THR A 7 -3.88 -16.10 -38.72
N SER A 8 -4.77 -15.47 -39.49
CA SER A 8 -5.52 -14.27 -39.06
C SER A 8 -6.66 -14.64 -38.11
N GLU A 9 -7.41 -15.71 -38.40
CA GLU A 9 -8.52 -16.18 -37.56
C GLU A 9 -8.03 -16.72 -36.21
N LEU A 10 -6.94 -17.49 -36.21
CA LEU A 10 -6.31 -17.98 -34.96
C LEU A 10 -5.80 -16.84 -34.06
N ALA A 11 -5.31 -15.74 -34.64
CA ALA A 11 -4.86 -14.58 -33.88
C ALA A 11 -6.03 -13.78 -33.27
N GLU A 12 -7.19 -13.74 -33.94
CA GLU A 12 -8.39 -13.08 -33.40
C GLU A 12 -9.08 -13.94 -32.33
N GLU A 13 -9.09 -15.26 -32.47
CA GLU A 13 -9.62 -16.18 -31.45
C GLU A 13 -8.78 -16.14 -30.16
N GLN A 14 -7.44 -16.16 -30.27
CA GLN A 14 -6.54 -16.04 -29.11
C GLN A 14 -6.74 -14.69 -28.39
N LYS A 15 -6.83 -13.59 -29.15
CA LYS A 15 -7.06 -12.25 -28.60
C LYS A 15 -8.41 -12.12 -27.90
N THR A 16 -9.42 -12.86 -28.37
CA THR A 16 -10.75 -12.89 -27.74
C THR A 16 -10.72 -13.72 -26.44
N CYS A 17 -10.00 -14.84 -26.43
CA CYS A 17 -9.77 -15.66 -25.24
C CYS A 17 -9.02 -14.88 -24.14
N ASP A 18 -7.94 -14.19 -24.48
CA ASP A 18 -7.15 -13.38 -23.54
C ASP A 18 -7.99 -12.22 -22.96
N ARG A 19 -8.90 -11.65 -23.76
CA ARG A 19 -9.81 -10.58 -23.32
C ARG A 19 -10.85 -11.07 -22.33
N MET A 20 -11.39 -12.29 -22.52
CA MET A 20 -12.32 -12.90 -21.57
C MET A 20 -11.62 -13.25 -20.25
N ALA A 21 -10.41 -13.83 -20.32
CA ALA A 21 -9.62 -14.13 -19.13
C ALA A 21 -9.28 -12.86 -18.32
N GLN A 22 -8.91 -11.76 -18.99
CA GLN A 22 -8.68 -10.47 -18.30
C GLN A 22 -9.94 -9.89 -17.65
N LEU A 23 -11.12 -10.08 -18.26
CA LEU A 23 -12.39 -9.63 -17.68
C LEU A 23 -12.77 -10.45 -16.44
N GLU A 24 -12.55 -11.76 -16.47
CA GLU A 24 -12.77 -12.64 -15.31
C GLU A 24 -11.83 -12.32 -14.14
N ILE A 25 -10.56 -12.05 -14.43
CA ILE A 25 -9.58 -11.62 -13.41
C ILE A 25 -10.01 -10.29 -12.79
N LYS A 26 -10.41 -9.31 -13.61
CA LYS A 26 -10.90 -8.01 -13.10
C LYS A 26 -12.14 -8.16 -12.23
N SER A 27 -13.10 -8.98 -12.66
CA SER A 27 -14.31 -9.24 -11.87
C SER A 27 -13.99 -9.91 -10.53
N SER A 28 -13.03 -10.84 -10.52
CA SER A 28 -12.61 -11.55 -9.31
C SER A 28 -11.86 -10.62 -8.33
N LEU A 29 -11.02 -9.72 -8.85
CA LEU A 29 -10.29 -8.75 -8.04
C LEU A 29 -11.20 -7.69 -7.43
N GLN A 30 -12.20 -7.22 -8.18
CA GLN A 30 -13.19 -6.31 -7.63
C GLN A 30 -13.97 -6.97 -6.49
N LEU A 31 -14.37 -8.23 -6.67
CA LEU A 31 -15.05 -8.99 -5.62
C LEU A 31 -14.18 -9.16 -4.36
N LEU A 32 -12.91 -9.48 -4.53
CA LEU A 32 -11.96 -9.59 -3.41
C LEU A 32 -11.84 -8.28 -2.63
N ARG A 33 -11.77 -7.13 -3.31
CA ARG A 33 -11.74 -5.82 -2.66
C ARG A 33 -13.02 -5.47 -1.92
N GLU A 34 -14.16 -5.79 -2.51
CA GLU A 34 -15.45 -5.59 -1.85
C GLU A 34 -15.55 -6.46 -0.60
N GLN A 35 -15.08 -7.72 -0.67
CA GLN A 35 -14.99 -8.62 0.47
C GLN A 35 -14.04 -8.07 1.55
N GLU A 36 -12.84 -7.64 1.16
CA GLU A 36 -11.85 -7.02 2.05
C GLU A 36 -12.45 -5.80 2.76
N LYS A 37 -13.05 -4.89 1.99
CA LYS A 37 -13.69 -3.68 2.52
C LYS A 37 -14.78 -4.01 3.53
N MET A 38 -15.65 -4.97 3.22
CA MET A 38 -16.73 -5.40 4.11
C MET A 38 -16.19 -6.04 5.39
N ALA A 39 -15.12 -6.83 5.29
CA ALA A 39 -14.47 -7.45 6.44
C ALA A 39 -13.82 -6.39 7.36
N LEU A 40 -13.08 -5.44 6.76
CA LEU A 40 -12.37 -4.38 7.47
C LEU A 40 -13.30 -3.33 8.10
N GLN A 41 -14.51 -3.13 7.55
CA GLN A 41 -15.49 -2.17 8.07
C GLN A 41 -15.96 -2.50 9.50
N SER A 42 -15.87 -3.76 9.90
CA SER A 42 -16.24 -4.21 11.25
C SER A 42 -15.23 -3.80 12.32
N ILE A 43 -14.01 -3.45 11.92
CA ILE A 43 -12.92 -3.10 12.83
C ILE A 43 -13.06 -1.63 13.24
N LYS A 44 -13.16 -1.41 14.56
CA LYS A 44 -13.21 -0.07 15.14
C LYS A 44 -11.80 0.50 15.33
N LYS A 45 -11.70 1.82 15.29
CA LYS A 45 -10.50 2.54 15.75
C LYS A 45 -10.20 2.20 17.22
N LEU A 46 -8.92 2.10 17.53
CA LEU A 46 -8.44 1.85 18.89
C LEU A 46 -8.61 3.12 19.75
N ASN A 47 -9.71 3.19 20.48
CA ASN A 47 -10.03 4.28 21.41
C ASN A 47 -9.91 3.80 22.88
N GLU A 48 -10.22 4.66 23.85
CA GLU A 48 -10.14 4.33 25.28
C GLU A 48 -10.99 3.11 25.68
N GLU A 49 -12.19 2.95 25.11
CA GLU A 49 -13.06 1.80 25.37
C GLU A 49 -12.43 0.51 24.83
N GLU A 50 -11.97 0.53 23.57
CA GLU A 50 -11.31 -0.63 22.96
C GLU A 50 -9.97 -0.95 23.67
N MET A 51 -9.26 0.05 24.21
CA MET A 51 -8.07 -0.16 25.04
C MET A 51 -8.37 -0.90 26.35
N THR A 52 -9.52 -0.66 26.98
CA THR A 52 -9.93 -1.46 28.15
C THR A 52 -10.26 -2.91 27.79
N HIS A 53 -10.55 -3.18 26.52
CA HIS A 53 -10.87 -4.50 25.99
C HIS A 53 -9.86 -4.95 24.92
N ILE A 54 -8.58 -4.63 25.11
CA ILE A 54 -7.54 -4.82 24.08
C ILE A 54 -7.45 -6.27 23.57
N ASP A 55 -7.66 -7.27 24.42
CA ASP A 55 -7.67 -8.67 24.00
C ASP A 55 -8.82 -8.97 23.02
N GLN A 56 -10.00 -8.39 23.25
CA GLN A 56 -11.15 -8.55 22.37
C GLN A 56 -10.92 -7.82 21.03
N TRP A 57 -10.36 -6.61 21.07
CA TRP A 57 -10.03 -5.85 19.87
C TRP A 57 -8.99 -6.58 19.00
N LEU A 58 -7.92 -7.08 19.62
CA LEU A 58 -6.89 -7.88 18.93
C LEU A 58 -7.44 -9.21 18.40
N PHE A 59 -8.37 -9.85 19.11
CA PHE A 59 -9.05 -11.06 18.63
C PHE A 59 -9.85 -10.79 17.35
N VAL A 60 -10.61 -9.70 17.30
CA VAL A 60 -11.35 -9.30 16.10
C VAL A 60 -10.39 -9.04 14.93
N LEU A 61 -9.31 -8.28 15.16
CA LEU A 61 -8.28 -8.06 14.13
C LEU A 61 -7.68 -9.38 13.63
N HIS A 62 -7.26 -10.25 14.54
CA HIS A 62 -6.61 -11.50 14.18
C HIS A 62 -7.51 -12.37 13.31
N LYS A 63 -8.78 -12.51 13.72
CA LYS A 63 -9.77 -13.29 12.97
C LYS A 63 -10.02 -12.71 11.58
N THR A 64 -10.26 -11.40 11.49
CA THR A 64 -10.49 -10.73 10.20
C THR A 64 -9.28 -10.88 9.28
N TYR A 65 -8.07 -10.70 9.79
CA TYR A 65 -6.85 -10.81 8.99
C TYR A 65 -6.47 -12.24 8.62
N GLU A 66 -6.87 -13.22 9.43
CA GLU A 66 -6.74 -14.64 9.10
C GLU A 66 -7.70 -15.03 7.97
N GLU A 67 -8.95 -14.55 8.00
CA GLU A 67 -9.93 -14.74 6.93
C GLU A 67 -9.50 -14.09 5.61
N LEU A 68 -8.76 -12.98 5.67
CA LEU A 68 -8.18 -12.29 4.52
C LEU A 68 -6.79 -12.82 4.10
N GLU A 69 -6.27 -13.83 4.80
CA GLU A 69 -4.97 -14.45 4.55
C GLU A 69 -3.78 -13.46 4.57
N TYR A 70 -3.85 -12.42 5.41
CA TYR A 70 -2.79 -11.41 5.46
C TYR A 70 -1.49 -11.98 6.02
N PRO A 71 -0.33 -11.72 5.39
CA PRO A 71 0.97 -12.01 6.00
C PRO A 71 1.19 -11.11 7.21
N SER A 72 2.03 -11.57 8.14
CA SER A 72 2.28 -10.92 9.44
C SER A 72 2.50 -9.41 9.34
N SER A 73 3.37 -9.00 8.43
CA SER A 73 3.73 -7.61 8.18
C SER A 73 2.55 -6.75 7.72
N HIS A 74 1.74 -7.28 6.80
CA HIS A 74 0.52 -6.61 6.33
C HIS A 74 -0.48 -6.45 7.49
N ARG A 75 -0.59 -7.45 8.39
CA ARG A 75 -1.44 -7.33 9.60
C ARG A 75 -1.00 -6.17 10.49
N VAL A 76 0.32 -6.05 10.72
CA VAL A 76 0.88 -4.95 11.53
C VAL A 76 0.57 -3.61 10.86
N PHE A 77 0.90 -3.46 9.57
CA PHE A 77 0.62 -2.24 8.82
C PHE A 77 -0.87 -1.87 8.87
N GLN A 78 -1.76 -2.82 8.53
CA GLN A 78 -3.19 -2.58 8.51
C GLN A 78 -3.74 -2.22 9.90
N ALA A 79 -3.26 -2.86 10.96
CA ALA A 79 -3.66 -2.55 12.33
C ALA A 79 -3.35 -1.09 12.72
N THR A 80 -2.22 -0.53 12.26
CA THR A 80 -1.86 0.85 12.57
C THR A 80 -2.80 1.88 11.94
N THR A 81 -3.52 1.53 10.87
CA THR A 81 -4.52 2.44 10.26
C THR A 81 -5.69 2.75 11.20
N TYR A 82 -5.89 1.92 12.23
CA TYR A 82 -6.93 2.08 13.24
C TYR A 82 -6.45 2.85 14.49
N PHE A 83 -5.18 3.27 14.53
CA PHE A 83 -4.63 4.04 15.64
C PHE A 83 -5.07 5.51 15.60
N ASN A 84 -5.07 6.16 16.76
CA ASN A 84 -5.04 7.62 16.84
C ASN A 84 -3.60 8.11 16.93
N ASP A 85 -3.41 9.44 16.89
CA ASP A 85 -2.09 10.08 16.84
C ASP A 85 -1.12 9.61 17.93
N GLU A 86 -1.64 9.37 19.14
CA GLU A 86 -0.82 8.91 20.26
C GLU A 86 -0.31 7.48 20.07
N GLN A 87 -1.16 6.54 19.61
CA GLN A 87 -0.70 5.17 19.36
C GLN A 87 0.16 5.10 18.11
N GLN A 88 -0.09 5.97 17.11
CA GLN A 88 0.79 6.07 15.95
C GLN A 88 2.19 6.50 16.37
N LEU A 89 2.31 7.51 17.24
CA LEU A 89 3.61 7.94 17.77
C LEU A 89 4.32 6.83 18.55
N TRP A 90 3.60 6.09 19.38
CA TRP A 90 4.14 4.92 20.08
C TRP A 90 4.65 3.84 19.11
N TYR A 91 3.88 3.55 18.06
CA TYR A 91 4.26 2.57 17.04
C TYR A 91 5.54 2.98 16.34
N GLU A 92 5.66 4.23 15.90
CA GLU A 92 6.86 4.72 15.23
C GLU A 92 8.13 4.58 16.09
N GLN A 93 8.01 4.78 17.40
CA GLN A 93 9.11 4.57 18.35
C GLN A 93 9.45 3.08 18.57
N SER A 94 8.46 2.20 18.43
CA SER A 94 8.58 0.77 18.73
C SER A 94 8.77 -0.11 17.49
N LYS A 95 8.61 0.43 16.27
CA LYS A 95 8.53 -0.34 15.03
C LYS A 95 9.76 -1.20 14.75
N ALA A 96 10.95 -0.72 15.10
CA ALA A 96 12.19 -1.46 14.93
C ALA A 96 12.23 -2.73 15.82
N GLU A 97 11.66 -2.64 17.02
CA GLU A 97 11.58 -3.77 17.95
C GLU A 97 10.43 -4.73 17.60
N ILE A 98 9.36 -4.21 16.98
CA ILE A 98 8.24 -5.01 16.47
C ILE A 98 8.67 -5.80 15.23
N ASN A 99 9.52 -5.22 14.37
CA ASN A 99 10.09 -5.86 13.18
C ASN A 99 9.02 -6.53 12.27
N ASN A 100 7.87 -5.88 12.10
CA ASN A 100 6.73 -6.36 11.31
C ASN A 100 6.21 -7.77 11.71
N ASP A 101 6.53 -8.23 12.92
CA ASP A 101 6.04 -9.49 13.48
C ASP A 101 4.72 -9.26 14.24
N TRP A 102 3.68 -9.99 13.84
CA TRP A 102 2.32 -9.83 14.35
C TRP A 102 2.22 -10.19 15.83
N SER A 103 2.87 -11.28 16.24
CA SER A 103 2.88 -11.72 17.64
C SER A 103 3.60 -10.70 18.52
N CYS A 104 4.77 -10.21 18.09
CA CYS A 104 5.53 -9.17 18.78
C CYS A 104 4.72 -7.87 18.88
N PHE A 105 4.07 -7.46 17.78
CA PHE A 105 3.16 -6.30 17.76
C PHE A 105 2.06 -6.44 18.82
N CYS A 106 1.33 -7.56 18.84
CA CYS A 106 0.26 -7.80 19.81
C CYS A 106 0.77 -7.72 21.25
N ASP A 107 1.88 -8.39 21.57
CA ASP A 107 2.43 -8.41 22.93
C ASP A 107 2.93 -7.05 23.39
N ARG A 108 3.53 -6.28 22.49
CA ARG A 108 4.01 -4.92 22.73
C ARG A 108 2.86 -3.95 22.96
N LEU A 109 1.83 -4.01 22.12
CA LEU A 109 0.66 -3.15 22.23
C LEU A 109 -0.11 -3.41 23.54
N LYS A 110 -0.30 -4.69 23.90
CA LYS A 110 -0.91 -5.06 25.19
C LYS A 110 -0.13 -4.49 26.38
N ARG A 111 1.19 -4.65 26.39
CA ARG A 111 2.05 -4.09 27.44
C ARG A 111 1.94 -2.57 27.51
N HIS A 112 2.03 -1.88 26.37
CA HIS A 112 1.90 -0.42 26.31
C HIS A 112 0.58 0.07 26.90
N ILE A 113 -0.54 -0.55 26.53
CA ILE A 113 -1.87 -0.19 27.04
C ILE A 113 -1.98 -0.49 28.55
N GLN A 114 -1.48 -1.63 29.01
CA GLN A 114 -1.47 -1.96 30.44
C GLN A 114 -0.65 -0.96 31.26
N ASP A 115 0.50 -0.53 30.76
CA ASP A 115 1.37 0.42 31.45
C ASP A 115 0.73 1.82 31.49
N ARG A 116 0.06 2.24 30.42
CA ARG A 116 -0.75 3.46 30.39
C ARG A 116 -1.89 3.42 31.43
N GLN A 117 -2.66 2.32 31.47
CA GLN A 117 -3.75 2.15 32.43
C GLN A 117 -3.24 2.20 33.88
N LYS A 118 -2.10 1.56 34.17
CA LYS A 118 -1.44 1.66 35.49
C LYS A 118 -1.06 3.10 35.81
N ALA A 119 -0.44 3.83 34.88
CA ALA A 119 -0.03 5.22 35.10
C ALA A 119 -1.23 6.15 35.38
N GLN A 120 -2.37 5.92 34.73
CA GLN A 120 -3.59 6.70 34.91
C GLN A 120 -4.25 6.44 36.27
N VAL A 121 -4.25 5.20 36.77
CA VAL A 121 -4.71 4.86 38.13
C VAL A 121 -3.87 5.55 39.20
N HIS A 122 -2.57 5.73 38.96
CA HIS A 122 -1.67 6.45 39.88
C HIS A 122 -1.75 7.97 39.76
N SER A 123 -2.40 8.49 38.71
CA SER A 123 -2.49 9.91 38.39
C SER A 123 -3.90 10.51 38.61
N GLN A 124 -4.81 9.79 39.28
CA GLN A 124 -6.10 10.32 39.75
C GLN A 124 -5.93 11.31 40.91
N SER A 125 -5.27 12.43 40.62
CA SER A 125 -5.30 13.68 41.36
C SER A 125 -4.91 14.81 40.42
N MET A 126 -5.75 15.08 39.42
CA MET A 126 -5.99 16.39 38.77
C MET A 126 -6.79 16.12 37.49
N ASN A 127 -8.07 16.48 37.52
CA ASN A 127 -8.98 16.38 36.38
C ASN A 127 -8.61 17.41 35.31
N HIS A 128 -8.51 16.98 34.05
CA HIS A 128 -8.89 17.81 32.91
C HIS A 128 -9.46 16.93 31.80
N PRO A 129 -10.68 17.20 31.31
CA PRO A 129 -11.19 16.58 30.10
C PRO A 129 -10.67 17.36 28.89
N LEU A 130 -9.88 16.73 28.01
CA LEU A 130 -9.55 17.31 26.72
C LEU A 130 -10.48 16.78 25.62
N SER A 131 -11.30 17.72 25.15
CA SER A 131 -11.46 18.07 23.74
C SER A 131 -11.74 16.94 22.75
N ASN A 132 -13.04 16.72 22.59
CA ASN A 132 -13.69 16.18 21.40
C ASN A 132 -13.29 17.01 20.15
N ILE A 133 -12.57 16.43 19.19
CA ILE A 133 -12.38 17.00 17.85
C ILE A 133 -12.90 15.99 16.83
N ASN A 134 -14.15 16.20 16.44
CA ASN A 134 -14.74 15.68 15.22
C ASN A 134 -14.28 16.55 14.05
N GLU A 135 -13.41 16.02 13.18
CA GLU A 135 -13.37 16.26 11.73
C GLU A 135 -12.11 15.58 11.14
N ILE A 136 -12.08 14.25 11.12
CA ILE A 136 -11.15 13.51 10.26
C ILE A 136 -11.98 12.97 9.11
N THR A 137 -11.94 13.67 7.98
CA THR A 137 -12.25 13.00 6.70
C THR A 137 -11.23 11.87 6.57
N SER A 138 -11.66 10.61 6.58
CA SER A 138 -10.72 9.48 6.53
C SER A 138 -9.77 9.62 5.33
N MET A 139 -8.51 9.20 5.48
CA MET A 139 -7.52 9.24 4.39
C MET A 139 -8.09 8.62 3.11
N GLU A 140 -8.77 7.48 3.22
CA GLU A 140 -9.49 6.83 2.13
C GLU A 140 -10.48 7.78 1.43
N ASN A 141 -11.33 8.50 2.17
CA ASN A 141 -12.30 9.43 1.60
C ASN A 141 -11.62 10.60 0.86
N LEU A 142 -10.49 11.10 1.39
CA LEU A 142 -9.70 12.13 0.72
C LEU A 142 -9.12 11.60 -0.59
N ILE A 143 -8.52 10.41 -0.56
CA ILE A 143 -7.93 9.78 -1.75
C ILE A 143 -8.99 9.50 -2.81
N ASP A 144 -10.12 8.89 -2.44
CA ASP A 144 -11.21 8.56 -3.34
C ASP A 144 -11.81 9.79 -4.03
N ALA A 145 -11.92 10.91 -3.30
CA ALA A 145 -12.51 12.13 -3.84
C ALA A 145 -11.55 12.94 -4.72
N LYS A 146 -10.24 12.87 -4.46
CA LYS A 146 -9.28 13.86 -4.99
C LYS A 146 -8.16 13.27 -5.86
N PHE A 147 -7.89 11.97 -5.78
CA PHE A 147 -6.75 11.35 -6.43
C PHE A 147 -7.17 10.43 -7.57
N ILE A 148 -6.37 10.41 -8.63
CA ILE A 148 -6.54 9.45 -9.72
C ILE A 148 -5.90 8.13 -9.27
N LYS A 149 -6.67 7.04 -9.25
CA LYS A 149 -6.15 5.71 -8.93
C LYS A 149 -5.42 5.10 -10.12
N TYR A 150 -4.39 4.30 -9.84
CA TYR A 150 -3.55 3.69 -10.87
C TYR A 150 -3.76 2.19 -10.97
N SER A 151 -4.03 1.71 -12.19
CA SER A 151 -4.39 0.31 -12.49
C SER A 151 -3.33 -0.48 -13.23
N CYS A 152 -2.10 0.03 -13.38
CA CYS A 152 -1.06 -0.44 -14.32
C CYS A 152 -1.20 0.03 -15.77
N ILE A 153 -2.25 0.78 -16.10
CA ILE A 153 -2.49 1.29 -17.46
C ILE A 153 -2.14 2.77 -17.51
N GLY A 154 -1.16 3.11 -18.35
CA GLY A 154 -0.77 4.49 -18.63
C GLY A 154 0.68 4.80 -18.25
N ASP A 155 1.03 6.08 -18.29
CA ASP A 155 2.37 6.55 -17.94
C ASP A 155 2.52 6.63 -16.41
N THR A 156 3.17 5.61 -15.86
CA THR A 156 3.51 5.49 -14.42
C THR A 156 4.26 6.71 -13.90
N LYS A 157 5.16 7.27 -14.70
CA LYS A 157 5.98 8.42 -14.31
C LYS A 157 5.10 9.67 -14.21
N ALA A 158 4.23 9.89 -15.20
CA ALA A 158 3.29 11.00 -15.18
C ALA A 158 2.32 10.88 -14.00
N TRP A 159 1.81 9.68 -13.74
CA TRP A 159 0.90 9.43 -12.62
C TRP A 159 1.57 9.67 -11.25
N LEU A 160 2.79 9.17 -11.02
CA LEU A 160 3.53 9.41 -9.78
C LEU A 160 3.80 10.90 -9.58
N LEU A 161 4.23 11.61 -10.62
CA LEU A 161 4.47 13.05 -10.54
C LEU A 161 3.18 13.83 -10.21
N GLN A 162 2.06 13.45 -10.82
CA GLN A 162 0.76 14.03 -10.50
C GLN A 162 0.36 13.76 -9.04
N THR A 163 0.50 12.52 -8.58
CA THR A 163 0.19 12.11 -7.20
C THR A 163 1.02 12.90 -6.18
N MET A 164 2.32 13.05 -6.42
CA MET A 164 3.21 13.86 -5.58
C MET A 164 2.80 15.34 -5.55
N ASN A 165 2.38 15.90 -6.69
CA ASN A 165 1.85 17.28 -6.74
C ASN A 165 0.55 17.41 -5.92
N GLN A 166 -0.32 16.40 -5.97
CA GLN A 166 -1.57 16.39 -5.20
C GLN A 166 -1.28 16.25 -3.69
N PHE A 167 -0.35 15.38 -3.29
CA PHE A 167 0.09 15.28 -1.88
C PHE A 167 0.55 16.64 -1.34
N LYS A 168 1.36 17.36 -2.12
CA LYS A 168 1.79 18.72 -1.76
C LYS A 168 0.62 19.70 -1.69
N GLN A 169 -0.30 19.65 -2.65
CA GLN A 169 -1.48 20.51 -2.68
C GLN A 169 -2.37 20.32 -1.45
N TYR A 170 -2.51 19.08 -0.98
CA TYR A 170 -3.31 18.74 0.21
C TYR A 170 -2.50 18.76 1.51
N GLY A 171 -1.21 19.10 1.46
CA GLY A 171 -0.37 19.25 2.66
C GLY A 171 -0.07 17.94 3.39
N LEU A 172 -0.09 16.80 2.68
CA LEU A 172 0.14 15.47 3.27
C LEU A 172 1.62 15.31 3.63
N CYS A 173 1.90 14.96 4.89
CA CYS A 173 3.26 14.70 5.38
C CYS A 173 3.79 13.34 4.87
N CYS A 174 5.09 13.07 5.06
CA CYS A 174 5.73 11.87 4.53
C CYS A 174 5.05 10.56 4.98
N LEU A 175 4.60 10.51 6.24
CA LEU A 175 3.90 9.34 6.80
C LEU A 175 2.53 9.16 6.14
N GLU A 176 1.77 10.24 6.00
CA GLU A 176 0.45 10.23 5.36
C GLU A 176 0.55 9.82 3.88
N GLN A 177 1.56 10.30 3.17
CA GLN A 177 1.82 9.91 1.78
C GLN A 177 2.08 8.40 1.65
N PHE A 178 2.85 7.84 2.59
CA PHE A 178 3.11 6.41 2.61
C PHE A 178 1.85 5.59 2.92
N GLN A 179 1.06 6.03 3.90
CA GLN A 179 -0.23 5.42 4.25
C GLN A 179 -1.27 5.53 3.12
N ALA A 180 -1.14 6.53 2.24
CA ALA A 180 -2.05 6.73 1.11
C ALA A 180 -1.87 5.71 -0.02
N ILE A 181 -0.71 5.05 -0.14
CA ILE A 181 -0.36 4.15 -1.26
C ILE A 181 -1.44 3.08 -1.54
N PRO A 182 -1.90 2.26 -0.57
CA PRO A 182 -2.88 1.21 -0.87
C PRO A 182 -4.18 1.76 -1.47
N PHE A 183 -4.59 2.97 -1.08
CA PHE A 183 -5.80 3.62 -1.59
C PHE A 183 -5.64 4.20 -3.00
N LEU A 184 -4.39 4.49 -3.40
CA LEU A 184 -4.03 5.03 -4.71
C LEU A 184 -3.91 3.97 -5.80
N LEU A 185 -3.79 2.70 -5.42
CA LEU A 185 -3.57 1.60 -6.34
C LEU A 185 -4.85 0.79 -6.54
N ILE A 186 -5.10 0.39 -7.78
CA ILE A 186 -6.18 -0.51 -8.17
C ILE A 186 -5.64 -1.70 -8.97
N ASP A 187 -6.42 -2.79 -9.01
CA ASP A 187 -6.15 -4.00 -9.80
C ASP A 187 -4.72 -4.55 -9.61
N GLU A 188 -4.01 -4.83 -10.71
CA GLU A 188 -2.66 -5.43 -10.72
C GLU A 188 -1.63 -4.61 -9.95
N ALA A 189 -1.76 -3.28 -9.93
CA ALA A 189 -0.84 -2.42 -9.22
C ALA A 189 -0.93 -2.58 -7.70
N TYR A 190 -2.14 -2.82 -7.19
CA TYR A 190 -2.35 -3.07 -5.76
C TYR A 190 -1.83 -4.45 -5.35
N LEU A 191 -2.07 -5.48 -6.15
CA LEU A 191 -1.52 -6.83 -5.89
C LEU A 191 0.00 -6.79 -5.79
N TRP A 192 0.65 -6.14 -6.76
CA TRP A 192 2.09 -5.95 -6.72
C TRP A 192 2.54 -5.26 -5.43
N TYR A 193 1.83 -4.22 -4.99
CA TYR A 193 2.16 -3.53 -3.75
C TYR A 193 2.05 -4.46 -2.54
N VAL A 194 0.98 -5.24 -2.42
CA VAL A 194 0.78 -6.19 -1.31
C VAL A 194 1.89 -7.25 -1.30
N GLU A 195 2.30 -7.77 -2.46
CA GLU A 195 3.40 -8.75 -2.58
C GLU A 195 4.76 -8.19 -2.16
N HIS A 196 4.94 -6.86 -2.23
CA HIS A 196 6.23 -6.20 -1.99
C HIS A 196 6.24 -5.30 -0.75
N ILE A 197 5.16 -5.27 0.04
CA ILE A 197 4.99 -4.30 1.14
C ILE A 197 6.13 -4.37 2.16
N ASP A 198 6.67 -5.56 2.41
CA ASP A 198 7.79 -5.80 3.35
C ASP A 198 9.08 -5.10 2.95
N LEU A 199 9.25 -4.87 1.66
CA LEU A 199 10.40 -4.20 1.09
C LEU A 199 10.20 -2.68 1.04
N ILE A 200 8.98 -2.19 1.22
CA ILE A 200 8.61 -0.79 1.00
C ILE A 200 8.45 -0.11 2.36
N THR A 201 9.48 0.59 2.80
CA THR A 201 9.51 1.29 4.10
C THR A 201 9.22 2.79 4.01
N SER A 202 9.09 3.33 2.80
CA SER A 202 8.80 4.74 2.54
C SER A 202 8.15 4.95 1.19
N PHE A 203 7.49 6.09 1.00
CA PHE A 203 6.94 6.50 -0.31
C PHE A 203 8.05 6.65 -1.38
N GLU A 204 9.26 7.02 -0.97
CA GLU A 204 10.42 7.11 -1.86
C GLU A 204 10.81 5.72 -2.40
N LEU A 205 10.92 4.74 -1.50
CA LEU A 205 11.28 3.37 -1.88
C LEU A 205 10.17 2.73 -2.72
N PHE A 206 8.91 2.98 -2.37
CA PHE A 206 7.76 2.64 -3.21
C PHE A 206 7.95 3.19 -4.63
N SER A 207 8.15 4.50 -4.77
CA SER A 207 8.25 5.16 -6.07
C SER A 207 9.36 4.58 -6.94
N LYS A 208 10.52 4.24 -6.33
CA LYS A 208 11.65 3.59 -7.00
C LYS A 208 11.28 2.22 -7.55
N LEU A 209 10.77 1.33 -6.68
CA LEU A 209 10.42 -0.04 -7.05
C LEU A 209 9.25 -0.06 -8.05
N PHE A 210 8.26 0.82 -7.85
CA PHE A 210 7.08 0.93 -8.69
C PHE A 210 7.42 1.41 -10.11
N LEU A 211 8.31 2.40 -10.23
CA LEU A 211 8.83 2.83 -11.53
C LEU A 211 9.62 1.72 -12.22
N GLN A 212 10.44 0.96 -11.50
CA GLN A 212 11.20 -0.14 -12.09
C GLN A 212 10.25 -1.19 -12.70
N GLN A 213 9.19 -1.54 -11.98
CA GLN A 213 8.19 -2.52 -12.43
C GLN A 213 7.41 -2.01 -13.65
N TYR A 214 6.82 -0.82 -13.56
CA TYR A 214 5.83 -0.34 -14.54
C TYR A 214 6.37 0.66 -15.57
N SER A 215 7.65 1.02 -15.56
CA SER A 215 8.26 1.79 -16.66
C SER A 215 8.70 0.89 -17.82
N SER A 216 8.93 -0.40 -17.54
CA SER A 216 9.44 -1.39 -18.50
C SER A 216 8.35 -1.92 -19.46
N THR A 217 7.08 -1.75 -19.12
CA THR A 217 5.94 -2.23 -19.93
C THR A 217 5.59 -1.33 -21.12
N SER A 218 6.25 -0.18 -21.27
CA SER A 218 5.96 0.80 -22.33
C SER A 218 6.75 0.57 -23.64
N SER A 219 7.73 -0.34 -23.69
CA SER A 219 8.62 -0.49 -24.86
C SER A 219 8.40 -1.74 -25.72
N THR A 220 7.43 -2.62 -25.43
CA THR A 220 7.17 -3.79 -26.29
C THR A 220 5.99 -3.57 -27.22
N LYS A 221 6.13 -2.64 -28.16
CA LYS A 221 5.43 -2.68 -29.45
C LYS A 221 6.43 -2.33 -30.55
N GLN A 222 6.51 -3.23 -31.54
CA GLN A 222 7.34 -3.21 -32.77
C GLN A 222 8.75 -3.82 -32.65
N ASN A 223 8.89 -5.13 -32.90
CA ASN A 223 9.19 -5.65 -34.25
C ASN A 223 9.55 -7.16 -34.26
N ASN A 224 8.89 -7.87 -35.18
CA ASN A 224 9.35 -9.00 -35.99
C ASN A 224 9.66 -10.37 -35.36
N THR A 225 8.75 -11.30 -35.68
CA THR A 225 8.97 -12.67 -36.16
C THR A 225 10.41 -13.24 -36.09
N SER A 226 10.62 -14.21 -35.21
CA SER A 226 11.27 -15.48 -35.57
C SER A 226 10.85 -16.57 -34.59
N VAL A 227 10.45 -17.69 -35.16
CA VAL A 227 10.11 -18.94 -34.49
C VAL A 227 11.39 -19.58 -33.96
N GLU A 228 11.46 -19.86 -32.65
CA GLU A 228 12.16 -21.07 -32.16
C GLU A 228 11.68 -21.47 -30.76
N THR A 229 11.08 -22.65 -30.73
CA THR A 229 10.66 -23.43 -29.56
C THR A 229 11.84 -23.77 -28.65
N ILE A 230 11.77 -23.51 -27.33
CA ILE A 230 12.37 -24.32 -26.24
C ILE A 230 11.63 -24.00 -24.91
N ALA A 231 11.49 -25.06 -24.09
CA ALA A 231 10.70 -25.27 -22.87
C ALA A 231 10.79 -24.23 -21.71
N PRO A 232 9.82 -24.21 -20.77
CA PRO A 232 9.82 -23.32 -19.63
C PRO A 232 10.84 -23.79 -18.58
N SER A 233 11.95 -23.06 -18.45
CA SER A 233 12.90 -23.26 -17.35
C SER A 233 12.56 -22.28 -16.23
N ILE A 234 12.02 -22.82 -15.13
CA ILE A 234 11.84 -22.14 -13.86
C ILE A 234 13.22 -21.68 -13.41
N THR A 235 13.51 -20.38 -13.53
CA THR A 235 14.75 -19.78 -13.06
C THR A 235 14.38 -18.71 -12.06
N ALA A 236 14.90 -18.86 -10.84
CA ALA A 236 14.71 -17.95 -9.73
C ALA A 236 15.02 -16.49 -10.13
N PRO A 237 14.31 -15.47 -9.60
CA PRO A 237 14.60 -14.09 -9.92
C PRO A 237 15.95 -13.72 -9.29
N SER A 238 16.96 -13.53 -10.14
CA SER A 238 18.24 -12.95 -9.76
C SER A 238 18.02 -11.51 -9.28
N PHE A 239 18.23 -11.30 -7.99
CA PHE A 239 18.26 -10.00 -7.36
C PHE A 239 19.38 -9.12 -7.97
N LEU A 240 19.07 -7.82 -8.11
CA LEU A 240 19.98 -6.70 -8.29
C LEU A 240 20.68 -6.55 -9.66
N SER A 241 19.95 -6.05 -10.65
CA SER A 241 20.54 -5.18 -11.66
C SER A 241 19.57 -4.05 -11.99
N ILE A 242 19.74 -2.95 -11.27
CA ILE A 242 19.09 -1.68 -11.60
C ILE A 242 19.72 -1.21 -12.91
N SER A 243 18.92 -1.01 -13.95
CA SER A 243 19.43 -0.39 -15.16
C SER A 243 19.72 1.09 -14.88
N HIS A 244 20.94 1.53 -15.19
CA HIS A 244 21.45 2.89 -14.94
C HIS A 244 20.50 4.04 -15.36
N PRO A 245 19.66 3.95 -16.42
CA PRO A 245 18.74 5.02 -16.79
C PRO A 245 17.50 5.15 -15.87
N GLN A 246 16.99 4.02 -15.35
CA GLN A 246 15.82 4.01 -14.47
C GLN A 246 16.14 4.60 -13.09
N GLN A 247 17.37 4.36 -12.62
CA GLN A 247 17.90 4.98 -11.40
C GLN A 247 17.97 6.50 -11.52
N THR A 248 18.42 7.02 -12.67
CA THR A 248 18.52 8.46 -12.92
C THR A 248 17.14 9.16 -12.93
N ILE A 249 16.10 8.52 -13.47
CA ILE A 249 14.75 9.12 -13.56
C ILE A 249 14.05 9.12 -12.20
N ALA A 250 14.11 8.01 -11.46
CA ALA A 250 13.60 7.98 -10.09
C ALA A 250 14.34 8.99 -9.21
N ASP A 251 15.67 9.02 -9.32
CA ASP A 251 16.50 10.00 -8.62
C ASP A 251 16.22 11.44 -9.08
N GLU A 252 15.84 11.74 -10.32
CA GLU A 252 15.48 13.11 -10.74
C GLU A 252 14.11 13.57 -10.20
N ILE A 253 13.14 12.67 -10.11
CA ILE A 253 11.84 12.96 -9.49
C ILE A 253 12.03 13.16 -7.98
N ILE A 254 12.89 12.35 -7.37
CA ILE A 254 13.13 12.33 -5.93
C ILE A 254 14.08 13.46 -5.48
N LYS A 255 15.13 13.78 -6.25
CA LYS A 255 16.14 14.80 -5.91
C LYS A 255 15.68 16.23 -6.16
N LYS A 256 14.54 16.48 -6.84
CA LYS A 256 14.04 17.85 -6.93
C LYS A 256 13.75 18.34 -5.51
N PRO A 257 14.51 19.33 -4.97
CA PRO A 257 14.42 19.77 -3.57
C PRO A 257 13.05 20.34 -3.19
N THR A 258 12.15 20.44 -4.16
CA THR A 258 10.82 21.05 -4.06
C THR A 258 9.73 20.07 -3.62
N TYR A 259 9.99 18.76 -3.65
CA TYR A 259 8.96 17.73 -3.38
C TYR A 259 9.03 17.09 -2.00
N PHE A 260 10.21 17.06 -1.36
CA PHE A 260 10.41 16.49 -0.03
C PHE A 260 10.75 17.52 1.06
N ARG A 261 11.04 18.79 0.69
CA ARG A 261 11.10 19.92 1.63
C ARG A 261 9.83 20.75 1.53
N GLY A 262 9.17 20.99 2.66
CA GLY A 262 7.97 21.81 2.77
C GLY A 262 6.76 21.16 3.44
N SER A 263 6.89 19.97 4.06
CA SER A 263 5.87 19.45 4.97
C SER A 263 6.06 20.06 6.38
N LYS A 264 5.06 19.96 7.26
CA LYS A 264 5.10 20.50 8.64
C LYS A 264 6.31 20.03 9.48
N ASP A 265 7.02 19.01 9.03
CA ASP A 265 8.21 18.46 9.68
C ASP A 265 9.45 19.38 9.60
N ASP A 266 9.44 20.41 8.75
CA ASP A 266 10.58 21.35 8.56
C ASP A 266 10.59 22.54 9.57
N VAL A 267 9.72 22.58 10.58
CA VAL A 267 9.60 23.74 11.51
C VAL A 267 10.46 23.59 12.79
N HIS A 268 11.30 22.56 12.89
CA HIS A 268 12.26 22.43 13.99
C HIS A 268 13.68 22.18 13.49
N ASP A 269 14.31 23.25 13.00
CA ASP A 269 15.75 23.49 13.15
C ASP A 269 15.96 24.69 14.08
#